data_AF-A0A834YDA2-F1
#
_entry.id   AF-A0A834YDA2-F1
#
_cell.length_a   1.000
_cell.length_b   1.000
_cell.length_c   1.000
_cell.angle_alpha   90.00
_cell.angle_beta   90.00
_cell.angle_gamma   90.00
#
_symmetry.space_group_name_H-M   'P 1'
#
loop_
_entity.id
_entity.type
_entity.pdbx_description
1 polymer ?
#
loop_
_entity_poly.entity_id
_entity_poly.type
_entity_poly.pdbx_seq_one_letter_code
_entity_poly.pdbx_strand_id
1 'polypeptide(L)'
;MADTEEKDLKTMRRRVELVANHIIPVPPSSGRYSIGFCNASMNDSYHRIHGEVPMHEAVWKPACDELGKEFTDIIYEKAEGEAIARITINRPERRNAFRPHTIKELIRAFNDARDDSSVGVIILTGKGTKAFCSGGDQALRSADGYADYENFGRLNVLDLQVQIRRLPKPVIAMVAGYAVGGGHVLHMVCDLTIAADNATFGQTGPKVLFSLSLSLKTYTFT
;
A
#
# COMPACT_ATOMS: atom_id res chain seq x y z
N MET A 1 -39.00 -19.64 41.61
CA MET A 1 -39.20 -18.60 40.58
C MET A 1 -38.02 -17.62 40.59
N ALA A 2 -36.79 -18.16 40.54
CA ALA A 2 -35.54 -17.40 40.66
C ALA A 2 -34.42 -17.90 39.71
N ASP A 3 -34.66 -18.95 38.91
CA ASP A 3 -33.64 -19.54 38.01
C ASP A 3 -33.60 -18.93 36.60
N THR A 4 -34.59 -18.11 36.24
CA THR A 4 -34.67 -17.54 34.88
C THR A 4 -33.80 -16.30 34.73
N GLU A 5 -33.66 -15.47 35.78
CA GLU A 5 -32.80 -14.26 35.73
C GLU A 5 -31.30 -14.59 35.71
N GLU A 6 -30.87 -15.62 36.45
CA GLU A 6 -29.44 -15.96 36.53
C GLU A 6 -28.91 -16.55 35.21
N LYS A 7 -29.75 -17.29 34.47
CA LYS A 7 -29.41 -17.86 33.17
C LYS A 7 -29.27 -16.79 32.08
N ASP A 8 -30.12 -15.76 32.12
CA ASP A 8 -30.07 -14.64 31.18
C ASP A 8 -28.89 -13.69 31.48
N LEU A 9 -28.58 -13.45 32.75
CA LEU A 9 -27.38 -12.72 33.19
C LEU A 9 -26.09 -13.43 32.79
N LYS A 10 -26.03 -14.75 32.90
CA LYS A 10 -24.86 -15.56 32.50
C LYS A 10 -24.67 -15.57 30.98
N THR A 11 -25.76 -15.51 30.23
CA THR A 11 -25.75 -15.44 28.76
C THR A 11 -25.35 -14.05 28.27
N MET A 12 -25.81 -12.98 28.93
CA MET A 12 -25.34 -11.62 28.65
C MET A 12 -23.86 -11.43 28.99
N ARG A 13 -23.37 -11.94 30.13
CA ARG A 13 -21.94 -11.87 30.49
C ARG A 13 -21.04 -12.52 29.44
N ARG A 14 -21.42 -13.72 28.96
CA ARG A 14 -20.69 -14.41 27.88
C ARG A 14 -20.66 -13.63 26.57
N ARG A 15 -21.75 -12.96 26.21
CA ARG A 15 -21.83 -12.15 24.98
C ARG A 15 -21.02 -10.85 25.10
N VAL A 16 -20.95 -10.24 26.28
CA VAL A 16 -20.14 -9.05 26.54
C VAL A 16 -18.64 -9.39 26.59
N GLU A 17 -18.25 -10.53 27.16
CA GLU A 17 -16.85 -11.01 27.16
C GLU A 17 -16.34 -11.35 25.75
N LEU A 18 -17.20 -11.91 24.87
CA LEU A 18 -16.86 -12.18 23.47
C LEU A 18 -16.66 -10.91 22.64
N VAL A 19 -17.36 -9.82 22.97
CA VAL A 19 -17.21 -8.52 22.29
C VAL A 19 -16.04 -7.71 22.87
N ALA A 20 -15.82 -7.78 24.18
CA ALA A 20 -14.74 -7.06 24.87
C ALA A 20 -13.34 -7.57 24.50
N ASN A 21 -13.19 -8.88 24.24
CA ASN A 21 -11.90 -9.46 23.83
C ASN A 21 -11.48 -9.15 22.39
N HIS A 22 -12.30 -8.42 21.63
CA HIS A 22 -11.99 -8.05 20.25
C HIS A 22 -11.67 -6.57 20.04
N ILE A 23 -11.76 -5.71 21.06
CA ILE A 23 -11.76 -4.26 20.83
C ILE A 23 -10.73 -3.43 21.63
N ILE A 24 -10.16 -3.84 22.78
CA ILE A 24 -9.12 -3.03 23.47
C ILE A 24 -8.06 -3.89 24.20
N PRO A 25 -6.74 -3.58 24.09
CA PRO A 25 -5.64 -4.32 24.71
C PRO A 25 -5.45 -3.99 26.20
N VAL A 26 -5.06 -4.99 26.99
CA VAL A 26 -4.73 -4.88 28.42
C VAL A 26 -3.33 -4.25 28.60
N PRO A 27 -3.12 -3.23 29.46
CA PRO A 27 -1.79 -2.77 29.87
C PRO A 27 -1.52 -3.09 31.36
N PRO A 28 -0.29 -2.87 31.86
CA PRO A 28 0.87 -3.73 31.72
C PRO A 28 1.22 -4.41 33.07
N SER A 29 1.43 -5.73 33.09
CA SER A 29 2.17 -6.34 34.19
C SER A 29 3.66 -6.37 33.84
N SER A 30 4.46 -5.79 34.73
CA SER A 30 5.91 -5.82 34.77
C SER A 30 6.51 -7.16 34.36
N GLY A 31 7.01 -7.24 33.13
CA GLY A 31 7.72 -8.39 32.59
C GLY A 31 8.32 -7.99 31.27
N ARG A 32 9.60 -8.30 31.05
CA ARG A 32 10.34 -7.94 29.82
C ARG A 32 9.54 -8.37 28.59
N TYR A 33 9.22 -7.42 27.70
CA TYR A 33 8.72 -7.75 26.37
C TYR A 33 9.86 -8.41 25.59
N SER A 34 9.97 -9.74 25.64
CA SER A 34 10.60 -10.48 24.57
C SER A 34 9.62 -10.46 23.40
N ILE A 35 10.01 -9.88 22.27
CA ILE A 35 9.38 -10.17 20.99
C ILE A 35 9.44 -11.69 20.84
N GLY A 36 8.31 -12.35 21.06
CA GLY A 36 8.18 -13.77 20.81
C GLY A 36 8.23 -13.96 19.31
N PHE A 37 9.38 -14.35 18.78
CA PHE A 37 9.44 -14.94 17.46
C PHE A 37 8.47 -16.12 17.45
N CYS A 38 7.48 -16.09 16.56
CA CYS A 38 6.59 -17.22 16.36
C CYS A 38 7.43 -18.45 16.01
N ASN A 39 7.57 -19.38 16.96
CA ASN A 39 8.09 -20.73 16.69
C ASN A 39 7.02 -21.55 15.97
N ALA A 40 6.59 -21.10 14.78
CA ALA A 40 6.00 -22.02 13.84
C ALA A 40 7.06 -23.09 13.57
N SER A 41 6.76 -24.34 13.92
CA SER A 41 7.63 -25.48 13.63
C SER A 41 8.09 -25.40 12.17
N MET A 42 9.40 -25.24 11.94
CA MET A 42 10.04 -25.06 10.63
C MET A 42 9.89 -26.26 9.67
N ASN A 43 8.99 -27.18 9.98
CA ASN A 43 8.67 -28.36 9.20
C ASN A 43 7.38 -28.20 8.36
N ASP A 44 7.06 -26.97 7.98
CA ASP A 44 5.92 -26.68 7.12
C ASP A 44 6.21 -27.14 5.66
N SER A 45 5.16 -27.60 4.98
CA SER A 45 5.11 -27.93 3.56
C SER A 45 5.77 -26.87 2.66
N TYR A 46 5.69 -25.59 3.04
CA TYR A 46 6.31 -24.47 2.33
C TYR A 46 7.84 -24.62 2.20
N HIS A 47 8.54 -24.88 3.30
CA HIS A 47 10.01 -25.02 3.30
C HIS A 47 10.48 -26.26 2.53
N ARG A 48 9.65 -27.30 2.44
CA ARG A 48 9.94 -28.49 1.64
C ARG A 48 9.91 -28.21 0.14
N ILE A 49 9.09 -27.27 -0.32
CA ILE A 49 8.92 -26.95 -1.75
C ILE A 49 9.80 -25.77 -2.16
N HIS A 50 9.94 -24.77 -1.29
CA HIS A 50 10.59 -23.50 -1.59
C HIS A 50 11.98 -23.33 -0.94
N GLY A 51 12.41 -24.27 -0.10
CA GLY A 51 13.68 -24.19 0.62
C GLY A 51 13.64 -23.26 1.84
N GLU A 52 14.82 -22.94 2.38
CA GLU A 52 14.94 -21.94 3.45
C GLU A 52 14.76 -20.53 2.88
N VAL A 53 14.00 -19.70 3.60
CA VAL A 53 13.86 -18.28 3.24
C VAL A 53 15.19 -17.58 3.57
N PRO A 54 15.84 -16.90 2.61
CA PRO A 54 17.09 -16.21 2.90
C PRO A 54 16.87 -15.15 3.98
N MET A 55 17.68 -15.21 5.05
CA MET A 55 17.62 -14.27 6.19
C MET A 55 18.60 -13.10 6.04
N HIS A 56 19.33 -13.03 4.93
CA HIS A 56 20.31 -11.97 4.68
C HIS A 56 19.60 -10.68 4.24
N GLU A 57 20.18 -9.53 4.57
CA GLU A 57 19.65 -8.25 4.10
C GLU A 57 19.87 -8.12 2.59
N ALA A 58 18.81 -7.74 1.87
CA ALA A 58 18.89 -7.52 0.44
C ALA A 58 19.80 -6.31 0.12
N VAL A 59 20.75 -6.51 -0.77
CA VAL A 59 21.63 -5.45 -1.28
C VAL A 59 20.95 -4.78 -2.46
N TRP A 60 20.70 -3.48 -2.37
CA TRP A 60 19.97 -2.71 -3.38
C TRP A 60 20.93 -1.98 -4.32
N LYS A 61 20.73 -2.14 -5.63
CA LYS A 61 21.43 -1.37 -6.66
C LYS A 61 20.47 -0.38 -7.32
N PRO A 62 20.85 0.91 -7.47
CA PRO A 62 20.03 1.86 -8.20
C PRO A 62 19.92 1.43 -9.66
N ALA A 63 18.72 1.57 -10.21
CA ALA A 63 18.43 1.28 -11.60
C ALA A 63 17.94 2.54 -12.32
N CYS A 64 18.39 2.73 -13.56
CA CYS A 64 17.88 3.73 -14.48
C CYS A 64 16.82 3.09 -15.40
N ASP A 65 16.13 3.90 -16.20
CA ASP A 65 15.27 3.36 -17.25
C ASP A 65 16.08 2.86 -18.46
N GLU A 66 15.40 2.29 -19.45
CA GLU A 66 15.97 1.80 -20.71
C GLU A 66 16.82 2.85 -21.47
N LEU A 67 16.56 4.14 -21.23
CA LEU A 67 17.27 5.26 -21.86
C LEU A 67 18.41 5.81 -20.99
N GLY A 68 18.71 5.17 -19.86
CA GLY A 68 19.75 5.59 -18.92
C GLY A 68 19.43 6.88 -18.16
N LYS A 69 18.17 7.31 -18.15
CA LYS A 69 17.75 8.57 -17.54
C LYS A 69 17.34 8.37 -16.10
N GLU A 70 17.96 9.16 -15.22
CA GLU A 70 17.70 9.15 -13.79
C GLU A 70 16.26 9.58 -13.44
N PHE A 71 15.82 9.11 -12.28
CA PHE A 71 14.53 9.46 -11.69
C PHE A 71 14.69 10.55 -10.64
N THR A 72 13.70 11.42 -10.54
CA THR A 72 13.73 12.59 -9.64
C THR A 72 12.72 12.47 -8.52
N ASP A 73 11.47 12.12 -8.86
CA ASP A 73 10.37 11.97 -7.91
C ASP A 73 10.22 10.53 -7.40
N ILE A 74 10.98 9.58 -7.95
CA ILE A 74 11.02 8.19 -7.50
C ILE A 74 12.46 7.71 -7.33
N ILE A 75 12.64 6.68 -6.50
CA ILE A 75 13.85 5.89 -6.40
C ILE A 75 13.53 4.50 -6.92
N TYR A 76 14.31 4.03 -7.89
CA TYR A 76 14.16 2.71 -8.48
C TYR A 76 15.41 1.88 -8.22
N GLU A 77 15.23 0.72 -7.61
CA GLU A 77 16.31 -0.15 -7.18
C GLU A 77 15.98 -1.62 -7.50
N LYS A 78 17.01 -2.41 -7.77
CA LYS A 78 16.92 -3.86 -7.95
C LYS A 78 17.76 -4.55 -6.89
N ALA A 79 17.23 -5.59 -6.26
CA ALA A 79 17.98 -6.35 -5.28
C ALA A 79 18.99 -7.28 -5.99
N GLU A 80 20.24 -7.28 -5.56
CA GLU A 80 21.28 -8.11 -6.17
C GLU A 80 21.13 -9.57 -5.71
N GLY A 81 21.12 -10.49 -6.67
CA GLY A 81 20.94 -11.93 -6.39
C GLY A 81 19.50 -12.32 -6.03
N GLU A 82 18.59 -11.35 -5.98
CA GLU A 82 17.19 -11.52 -5.62
C GLU A 82 16.31 -11.03 -6.77
N ALA A 83 15.23 -11.75 -7.10
CA ALA A 83 14.35 -11.39 -8.21
C ALA A 83 13.35 -10.28 -7.85
N ILE A 84 13.82 -9.22 -7.18
CA ILE A 84 12.97 -8.19 -6.58
C ILE A 84 13.38 -6.80 -7.07
N ALA A 85 12.41 -6.06 -7.60
CA ALA A 85 12.53 -4.63 -7.88
C ALA A 85 11.79 -3.80 -6.82
N ARG A 86 12.33 -2.66 -6.42
CA ARG A 86 11.71 -1.71 -5.49
C ARG A 86 11.57 -0.35 -6.15
N ILE A 87 10.33 0.12 -6.18
CA ILE A 87 9.94 1.45 -6.67
C ILE A 87 9.44 2.25 -5.47
N THR A 88 10.13 3.33 -5.15
CA THR A 88 9.84 4.18 -4.00
C THR A 88 9.46 5.59 -4.44
N ILE A 89 8.29 6.09 -4.06
CA ILE A 89 7.92 7.50 -4.28
C ILE A 89 8.77 8.38 -3.35
N ASN A 90 9.51 9.34 -3.92
CA ASN A 90 10.52 10.16 -3.26
C ASN A 90 10.07 11.62 -3.14
N ARG A 91 8.92 11.86 -2.49
CA ARG A 91 8.40 13.22 -2.18
C ARG A 91 7.90 13.34 -0.73
N PRO A 92 8.71 12.97 0.28
CA PRO A 92 8.25 12.87 1.67
C PRO A 92 7.76 14.21 2.24
N GLU A 93 8.28 15.34 1.75
CA GLU A 93 7.89 16.70 2.13
C GLU A 93 6.44 17.03 1.75
N ARG A 94 5.87 16.34 0.76
CA ARG A 94 4.46 16.40 0.36
C ARG A 94 3.71 15.11 0.66
N ARG A 95 4.16 14.32 1.65
CA ARG A 95 3.56 13.02 2.01
C ARG A 95 3.46 12.05 0.82
N ASN A 96 4.47 12.08 -0.05
CA ASN A 96 4.54 11.27 -1.27
C ASN A 96 3.33 11.50 -2.20
N ALA A 97 2.82 12.73 -2.27
CA ALA A 97 1.84 13.11 -3.28
C ALA A 97 2.46 13.05 -4.69
N PHE A 98 1.75 12.47 -5.65
CA PHE A 98 2.22 12.39 -7.03
C PHE A 98 1.75 13.59 -7.86
N ARG A 99 2.66 14.10 -8.69
CA ARG A 99 2.36 15.03 -9.79
C ARG A 99 2.38 14.29 -11.13
N PRO A 100 1.94 14.89 -12.25
CA PRO A 100 1.99 14.22 -13.56
C PRO A 100 3.37 13.67 -13.91
N HIS A 101 4.44 14.39 -13.55
CA HIS A 101 5.82 13.94 -13.71
C HIS A 101 6.14 12.66 -12.92
N THR A 102 5.74 12.59 -11.64
CA THR A 102 5.89 11.38 -10.80
C THR A 102 5.21 10.17 -11.45
N ILE A 103 4.03 10.35 -12.02
CA ILE A 103 3.31 9.26 -12.71
C ILE A 103 4.06 8.79 -13.96
N LYS A 104 4.62 9.72 -14.76
CA LYS A 104 5.44 9.36 -15.93
C LYS A 104 6.68 8.56 -15.53
N GLU A 105 7.34 8.93 -14.43
CA GLU A 105 8.47 8.19 -13.89
C GLU A 105 8.08 6.80 -13.38
N LEU A 106 6.96 6.68 -12.66
CA LEU A 106 6.44 5.39 -12.21
C LEU A 106 6.15 4.47 -13.41
N ILE A 107 5.47 4.98 -14.45
CA ILE A 107 5.17 4.19 -15.66
C ILE A 107 6.45 3.67 -16.32
N ARG A 108 7.49 4.51 -16.42
CA ARG A 108 8.81 4.12 -16.96
C ARG A 108 9.46 3.02 -16.10
N ALA A 109 9.48 3.17 -14.78
CA ALA A 109 10.04 2.16 -13.89
C ALA A 109 9.28 0.82 -13.95
N PHE A 110 7.95 0.85 -14.04
CA PHE A 110 7.15 -0.37 -14.22
C PHE A 110 7.36 -1.04 -15.58
N ASN A 111 7.65 -0.29 -16.64
CA ASN A 111 7.99 -0.87 -17.95
C ASN A 111 9.36 -1.56 -17.90
N ASP A 112 10.38 -0.90 -17.35
CA ASP A 112 11.70 -1.53 -17.16
C ASP A 112 11.59 -2.80 -16.31
N ALA A 113 10.90 -2.72 -15.18
CA ALA A 113 10.68 -3.86 -14.29
C ALA A 113 9.86 -4.98 -14.95
N ARG A 114 9.02 -4.67 -15.94
CA ARG A 114 8.25 -5.66 -16.70
C ARG A 114 9.14 -6.43 -17.67
N ASP A 115 10.00 -5.73 -18.40
CA ASP A 115 10.80 -6.31 -19.48
C ASP A 115 12.10 -6.96 -18.98
N ASP A 116 12.56 -6.61 -17.78
CA ASP A 116 13.71 -7.24 -17.14
C ASP A 116 13.39 -8.66 -16.64
N SER A 117 13.94 -9.69 -17.27
CA SER A 117 13.73 -11.10 -16.89
C SER A 117 14.32 -11.49 -15.53
N SER A 118 15.23 -10.69 -14.96
CA SER A 118 15.77 -10.92 -13.62
C SER A 118 14.80 -10.52 -12.52
N VAL A 119 13.82 -9.65 -12.82
CA VAL A 119 12.79 -9.21 -11.87
C VAL A 119 11.61 -10.18 -11.90
N GLY A 120 11.29 -10.79 -10.76
CA GLY A 120 10.13 -11.64 -10.55
C GLY A 120 8.99 -10.97 -9.77
N VAL A 121 9.31 -10.03 -8.87
CA VAL A 121 8.34 -9.33 -8.01
C VAL A 121 8.67 -7.85 -7.94
N ILE A 122 7.65 -6.99 -7.87
CA ILE A 122 7.82 -5.54 -7.74
C ILE A 122 7.25 -5.07 -6.39
N ILE A 123 8.04 -4.33 -5.63
CA ILE A 123 7.62 -3.65 -4.40
C ILE A 123 7.36 -2.17 -4.72
N LEU A 124 6.16 -1.69 -4.43
CA LEU A 124 5.81 -0.28 -4.46
C LEU A 124 5.76 0.27 -3.04
N THR A 125 6.49 1.35 -2.75
CA THR A 125 6.48 1.99 -1.43
C THR A 125 6.67 3.51 -1.49
N GLY A 126 6.57 4.17 -0.35
CA GLY A 126 6.82 5.60 -0.19
C GLY A 126 8.07 5.85 0.65
N LYS A 127 8.83 6.90 0.34
CA LYS A 127 10.03 7.23 1.12
C LYS A 127 9.65 7.72 2.52
N GLY A 128 10.37 7.19 3.50
CA GLY A 128 10.18 7.50 4.92
C GLY A 128 9.02 6.75 5.54
N THR A 129 8.71 7.06 6.81
CA THR A 129 7.73 6.30 7.61
C THR A 129 6.37 7.00 7.74
N LYS A 130 6.26 8.24 7.27
CA LYS A 130 5.08 9.09 7.50
C LYS A 130 3.95 8.82 6.50
N ALA A 131 4.27 8.48 5.26
CA ALA A 131 3.28 8.30 4.22
C ALA A 131 3.76 7.36 3.13
N PHE A 132 2.89 6.45 2.72
CA PHE A 132 3.05 5.67 1.50
C PHE A 132 2.78 6.58 0.30
N CYS A 133 1.57 7.15 0.24
CA CYS A 133 1.16 8.10 -0.78
C CYS A 133 -0.13 8.82 -0.36
N SER A 134 -0.16 10.15 -0.46
CA SER A 134 -1.36 10.95 -0.18
C SER A 134 -2.24 11.25 -1.39
N GLY A 135 -1.97 10.62 -2.54
CA GLY A 135 -2.70 10.86 -3.79
C GLY A 135 -2.12 11.98 -4.64
N GLY A 136 -2.96 12.59 -5.48
CA GLY A 136 -2.53 13.66 -6.36
C GLY A 136 -2.18 14.95 -5.61
N ASP A 137 -1.09 15.60 -6.04
CA ASP A 137 -0.62 16.86 -5.46
C ASP A 137 -1.64 17.99 -5.68
N GLN A 138 -2.31 18.41 -4.61
CA GLN A 138 -3.39 19.40 -4.68
C GLN A 138 -2.89 20.78 -5.12
N ALA A 139 -1.59 21.09 -4.99
CA ALA A 139 -1.04 22.36 -5.46
C ALA A 139 -1.09 22.51 -6.98
N LEU A 140 -1.20 21.41 -7.73
CA LEU A 140 -1.23 21.36 -9.19
C LEU A 140 -2.62 21.01 -9.73
N ARG A 141 -3.64 21.02 -8.86
CA ARG A 141 -5.03 20.72 -9.24
C ARG A 141 -5.68 21.95 -9.87
N SER A 142 -6.06 21.83 -11.14
CA SER A 142 -6.88 22.78 -11.88
C SER A 142 -8.29 22.22 -12.11
N ALA A 143 -9.18 23.00 -12.74
CA ALA A 143 -10.53 22.57 -13.09
C ALA A 143 -10.54 21.33 -14.01
N ASP A 144 -9.53 21.20 -14.87
CA ASP A 144 -9.41 20.13 -15.86
C ASP A 144 -8.61 18.91 -15.37
N GLY A 145 -8.14 18.90 -14.12
CA GLY A 145 -7.40 17.79 -13.51
C GLY A 145 -6.06 18.21 -12.91
N TYR A 146 -5.04 17.36 -13.02
CA TYR A 146 -3.68 17.70 -12.61
C TYR A 146 -2.91 18.17 -13.83
N ALA A 147 -2.56 19.45 -13.86
CA ALA A 147 -1.84 20.06 -14.98
C ALA A 147 -0.33 20.06 -14.68
N ASP A 148 0.46 19.70 -15.69
CA ASP A 148 1.90 19.93 -15.73
C ASP A 148 2.17 21.23 -16.51
N TYR A 149 3.44 21.59 -16.74
CA TYR A 149 3.83 22.79 -17.51
C TYR A 149 3.19 22.93 -18.92
N GLU A 150 2.63 21.85 -19.47
CA GLU A 150 1.92 21.84 -20.76
C GLU A 150 0.42 22.20 -20.68
N ASN A 151 -0.11 22.59 -19.52
CA ASN A 151 -1.50 23.06 -19.31
C ASN A 151 -2.64 22.10 -19.71
N PHE A 152 -2.36 20.85 -20.09
CA PHE A 152 -3.39 19.83 -20.25
C PHE A 152 -3.60 19.08 -18.93
N GLY A 153 -4.78 19.22 -18.34
CA GLY A 153 -5.21 18.40 -17.21
C GLY A 153 -5.28 16.93 -17.65
N ARG A 154 -4.48 16.07 -17.02
CA ARG A 154 -4.53 14.62 -17.29
C ARG A 154 -4.71 13.83 -16.00
N LEU A 155 -5.59 12.84 -16.06
CA LEU A 155 -5.74 11.81 -15.03
C LEU A 155 -4.83 10.60 -15.32
N ASN A 156 -3.56 10.85 -15.66
CA ASN A 156 -2.56 9.83 -16.04
C ASN A 156 -2.41 8.69 -15.01
N VAL A 157 -2.86 8.91 -13.77
CA VAL A 157 -2.87 7.87 -12.73
C VAL A 157 -3.71 6.66 -13.11
N LEU A 158 -4.75 6.83 -13.94
CA LEU A 158 -5.57 5.72 -14.43
C LEU A 158 -4.77 4.78 -15.35
N ASP A 159 -3.89 5.34 -16.19
CA ASP A 159 -3.02 4.55 -17.06
C ASP A 159 -2.04 3.70 -16.24
N LEU A 160 -1.46 4.29 -15.19
CA LEU A 160 -0.61 3.57 -14.24
C LEU A 160 -1.38 2.43 -13.54
N GLN A 161 -2.63 2.68 -13.11
CA GLN A 161 -3.44 1.63 -12.47
C GLN A 161 -3.73 0.47 -13.43
N VAL A 162 -4.06 0.77 -14.70
CA VAL A 162 -4.26 -0.25 -15.73
C VAL A 162 -2.97 -1.00 -16.02
N GLN A 163 -1.82 -0.31 -16.05
CA GLN A 163 -0.50 -0.92 -16.24
C GLN A 163 -0.20 -1.92 -15.11
N ILE A 164 -0.32 -1.51 -13.85
CA ILE A 164 -0.11 -2.38 -12.68
C ILE A 164 -1.02 -3.61 -12.78
N ARG A 165 -2.30 -3.42 -13.12
CA ARG A 165 -3.27 -4.52 -13.21
C ARG A 165 -3.00 -5.51 -14.35
N ARG A 166 -2.32 -5.08 -15.42
CA ARG A 166 -1.99 -5.91 -16.59
C ARG A 166 -0.57 -6.47 -16.55
N LEU A 167 0.20 -6.13 -15.53
CA LEU A 167 1.60 -6.51 -15.42
C LEU A 167 1.71 -8.01 -15.14
N PRO A 168 2.54 -8.78 -15.89
CA PRO A 168 2.65 -10.23 -15.73
C PRO A 168 3.53 -10.65 -14.54
N LYS A 169 3.73 -9.76 -13.57
CA LYS A 169 4.55 -9.96 -12.37
C LYS A 169 3.80 -9.39 -11.16
N PRO A 170 3.80 -10.07 -10.01
CA PRO A 170 3.10 -9.60 -8.82
C PRO A 170 3.67 -8.28 -8.31
N VAL A 171 2.77 -7.37 -7.95
CA VAL A 171 3.08 -6.07 -7.35
C VAL A 171 2.62 -6.05 -5.89
N ILE A 172 3.56 -5.79 -4.98
CA ILE A 172 3.33 -5.73 -3.54
C ILE A 172 3.45 -4.27 -3.08
N ALA A 173 2.36 -3.71 -2.53
CA ALA A 173 2.39 -2.42 -1.88
C ALA A 173 2.91 -2.56 -0.44
N MET A 174 4.05 -1.95 -0.13
CA MET A 174 4.58 -1.84 1.22
C MET A 174 4.20 -0.48 1.81
N VAL A 175 3.18 -0.49 2.67
CA VAL A 175 2.50 0.72 3.15
C VAL A 175 2.96 1.07 4.56
N ALA A 176 3.67 2.19 4.70
CA ALA A 176 3.99 2.82 5.97
C ALA A 176 3.33 4.20 6.07
N GLY A 177 2.65 4.47 7.18
CA GLY A 177 1.95 5.75 7.39
C GLY A 177 0.73 5.95 6.47
N TYR A 178 0.48 7.19 6.05
CA TYR A 178 -0.72 7.55 5.28
C TYR A 178 -0.76 6.96 3.85
N ALA A 179 -1.84 6.24 3.55
CA ALA A 179 -2.29 5.85 2.22
C ALA A 179 -3.70 6.41 2.00
N VAL A 180 -3.79 7.60 1.39
CA VAL A 180 -5.06 8.36 1.29
C VAL A 180 -5.39 8.82 -0.12
N GLY A 181 -6.69 8.93 -0.43
CA GLY A 181 -7.18 9.43 -1.71
C GLY A 181 -6.67 8.60 -2.90
N GLY A 182 -5.98 9.23 -3.85
CA GLY A 182 -5.34 8.52 -4.96
C GLY A 182 -4.29 7.49 -4.51
N GLY A 183 -3.61 7.72 -3.39
CA GLY A 183 -2.65 6.79 -2.81
C GLY A 183 -3.32 5.58 -2.16
N HIS A 184 -4.56 5.74 -1.67
CA HIS A 184 -5.41 4.63 -1.23
C HIS A 184 -5.76 3.72 -2.42
N VAL A 185 -6.07 4.31 -3.59
CA VAL A 185 -6.35 3.53 -4.80
C VAL A 185 -5.10 2.80 -5.30
N LEU A 186 -3.91 3.41 -5.22
CA LEU A 186 -2.67 2.76 -5.68
C LEU A 186 -2.38 1.44 -4.98
N HIS A 187 -2.47 1.38 -3.64
CA HIS A 187 -2.20 0.10 -2.95
C HIS A 187 -3.33 -0.92 -3.20
N MET A 188 -4.58 -0.48 -3.39
CA MET A 188 -5.70 -1.38 -3.70
C MET A 188 -5.58 -2.03 -5.10
N VAL A 189 -4.90 -1.37 -6.04
CA VAL A 189 -4.66 -1.90 -7.38
C VAL A 189 -3.48 -2.88 -7.41
N CYS A 190 -2.60 -2.83 -6.42
CA CYS A 190 -1.54 -3.81 -6.24
C CYS A 190 -2.12 -5.18 -5.87
N ASP A 191 -1.42 -6.26 -6.20
CA ASP A 191 -1.90 -7.62 -5.95
C ASP A 191 -1.94 -7.95 -4.45
N LEU A 192 -0.95 -7.46 -3.71
CA LEU A 192 -0.85 -7.61 -2.25
C LEU A 192 -0.52 -6.28 -1.60
N THR A 193 -1.00 -6.08 -0.37
CA THR A 193 -0.62 -4.95 0.48
C THR A 193 -0.07 -5.48 1.80
N ILE A 194 1.14 -5.07 2.15
CA ILE A 194 1.78 -5.30 3.44
C ILE A 194 1.79 -3.97 4.19
N ALA A 195 1.06 -3.90 5.29
CA ALA A 195 0.90 -2.69 6.07
C ALA A 195 1.77 -2.73 7.33
N ALA A 196 2.49 -1.63 7.60
CA ALA A 196 3.13 -1.42 8.88
C ALA A 196 2.09 -1.07 9.96
N ASP A 197 2.46 -1.22 11.23
CA ASP A 197 1.56 -0.91 12.37
C ASP A 197 1.11 0.56 12.40
N ASN A 198 1.88 1.44 11.77
CA ASN A 198 1.58 2.86 11.66
C ASN A 198 0.77 3.23 10.39
N ALA A 199 0.37 2.24 9.58
CA ALA A 199 -0.36 2.47 8.35
C ALA A 199 -1.75 3.06 8.63
N THR A 200 -2.09 4.13 7.89
CA THR A 200 -3.39 4.80 7.99
C THR A 200 -4.03 4.87 6.61
N PHE A 201 -5.16 4.21 6.46
CA PHE A 201 -5.92 4.14 5.21
C PHE A 201 -7.10 5.11 5.23
N GLY A 202 -7.38 5.76 4.10
CA GLY A 202 -8.55 6.62 4.03
C GLY A 202 -8.92 7.08 2.63
N GLN A 203 -10.20 6.92 2.28
CA GLN A 203 -10.75 7.52 1.08
C GLN A 203 -11.20 8.96 1.38
N THR A 204 -10.54 9.94 0.76
CA THR A 204 -10.80 11.37 1.02
C THR A 204 -11.66 12.04 -0.05
N GLY A 205 -11.99 11.34 -1.14
CA GLY A 205 -12.73 11.87 -2.30
C GLY A 205 -13.94 12.76 -1.95
N PRO A 206 -14.87 12.31 -1.08
CA PRO A 206 -16.04 13.10 -0.69
C PRO A 206 -15.70 14.37 0.10
N LYS A 207 -14.60 14.37 0.87
CA LYS A 207 -14.17 15.50 1.70
C LYS A 207 -13.43 16.57 0.91
N VAL A 208 -12.81 16.21 -0.21
CA VAL A 208 -12.00 17.12 -1.05
C VAL A 208 -12.68 17.45 -2.39
N LEU A 209 -13.99 17.24 -2.51
CA LEU A 209 -14.76 17.47 -3.75
C LEU A 209 -14.13 16.78 -4.96
N PHE A 210 -13.64 15.55 -4.80
CA PHE A 210 -13.40 14.66 -5.93
C PHE A 210 -14.75 14.09 -6.37
N SER A 211 -15.62 14.96 -6.89
CA SER A 211 -16.70 14.53 -7.76
C SER A 211 -16.02 14.04 -9.03
N LEU A 212 -15.73 12.74 -9.10
CA LEU A 212 -15.90 12.05 -10.37
C LEU A 212 -17.34 12.35 -10.75
N SER A 213 -17.56 13.29 -11.66
CA SER A 213 -18.83 13.42 -12.36
C SER A 213 -19.01 12.20 -13.27
N LEU A 214 -18.91 10.99 -12.72
CA LEU A 214 -19.79 9.92 -13.15
C LEU A 214 -21.16 10.34 -12.60
N SER A 215 -22.06 10.67 -13.52
CA SER A 215 -23.49 10.73 -13.26
C SER A 215 -23.95 9.34 -12.80
N LEU A 216 -23.69 9.01 -11.53
CA LEU A 216 -24.36 7.91 -10.85
C LEU A 216 -25.75 8.45 -10.50
N LYS A 217 -26.68 8.30 -11.45
CA LYS A 217 -28.11 8.32 -11.15
C LYS A 217 -28.34 7.32 -10.02
N THR A 218 -28.51 7.84 -8.81
CA THR A 218 -28.92 7.06 -7.65
C THR A 218 -30.33 6.57 -7.92
N TYR A 219 -30.47 5.30 -8.30
CA TYR A 219 -31.77 4.64 -8.30
C TYR A 219 -32.05 4.21 -6.85
N THR A 220 -32.88 4.97 -6.17
CA THR A 220 -33.49 4.56 -4.89
C THR A 220 -34.71 3.71 -5.24
N PHE A 221 -34.68 2.42 -4.90
CA PHE A 221 -35.90 1.61 -4.86
C PHE A 221 -36.62 1.94 -3.55
N THR A 222 -37.80 2.55 -3.67
CA THR A 222 -38.89 2.44 -2.69
C THR A 222 -39.84 1.34 -3.12
#